data_AF-A0A6I9QK68-F1
#
_entry.id   AF-A0A6I9QK68-F1
#
_cell.length_a   1.000
_cell.length_b   1.000
_cell.length_c   1.000
_cell.angle_alpha   90.00
_cell.angle_beta   90.00
_cell.angle_gamma   90.00
#
_symmetry.space_group_name_H-M   'P 1'
#
loop_
_entity.id
_entity.type
_entity.pdbx_description
1 polymer ?
#
loop_
_entity_poly.entity_id
_entity_poly.type
_entity_poly.pdbx_seq_one_letter_code
_entity_poly.pdbx_strand_id
1 'polypeptide(L)'
;MAKKKEKKVNVSGKPKHSLDVNRSNGGDTKGGRTAATVRRLKMYNTRPKRDQKGKILKHELQSKELPNTRIEPDRRWFGNTRVVNQKELEFFREELQNRLSNNYNVILKERKLPLSLLNDHQKVRTYLYCPFMHTFKL
;
A
#
# COMPACT_ATOMS: atom_id res chain seq x y z
N MET A 1 -9.57 19.14 -30.09
CA MET A 1 -10.73 18.78 -29.24
C MET A 1 -10.61 19.53 -27.92
N ALA A 2 -11.50 20.50 -27.66
CA ALA A 2 -11.44 21.30 -26.43
C ALA A 2 -11.68 20.41 -25.20
N LYS A 3 -10.68 20.26 -24.33
CA LYS A 3 -10.86 19.63 -23.02
C LYS A 3 -11.88 20.48 -22.24
N LYS A 4 -13.10 19.98 -22.09
CA LYS A 4 -14.15 20.64 -21.30
C LYS A 4 -13.65 20.72 -19.85
N LYS A 5 -13.14 21.88 -19.45
CA LYS A 5 -12.65 22.14 -18.09
C LYS A 5 -13.82 21.91 -17.13
N GLU A 6 -13.73 20.87 -16.30
CA GLU A 6 -14.76 20.58 -15.32
C GLU A 6 -14.98 21.82 -14.44
N LYS A 7 -16.23 22.27 -14.30
CA LYS A 7 -16.56 23.33 -13.34
C LYS A 7 -16.07 22.84 -11.97
N LYS A 8 -15.14 23.59 -11.35
CA LYS A 8 -14.74 23.35 -9.98
C LYS A 8 -16.02 23.31 -9.14
N VAL A 9 -16.25 22.22 -8.43
CA VAL A 9 -17.38 22.12 -7.50
C VAL A 9 -17.15 23.21 -6.47
N ASN A 10 -18.03 24.21 -6.42
CA ASN A 10 -17.98 25.24 -5.39
C ASN A 10 -18.12 24.54 -4.03
N VAL A 11 -17.02 24.48 -3.27
CA VAL A 11 -16.93 23.84 -1.95
C VAL A 11 -17.59 24.72 -0.86
N SER A 12 -17.97 25.95 -1.21
CA SER A 12 -18.66 26.89 -0.33
C SER A 12 -20.17 26.88 -0.59
N GLY A 13 -20.94 26.26 0.30
CA GLY A 13 -22.40 26.32 0.29
C GLY A 13 -23.05 25.42 1.33
N LYS A 14 -24.22 25.82 1.83
CA LYS A 14 -25.05 24.96 2.70
C LYS A 14 -25.48 23.71 1.92
N PRO A 15 -25.46 22.50 2.53
CA PRO A 15 -25.80 21.27 1.84
C PRO A 15 -27.28 21.25 1.43
N LYS A 16 -27.58 20.95 0.16
CA LYS A 16 -28.96 21.05 -0.38
C LYS A 16 -29.81 19.79 -0.17
N HIS A 17 -29.19 18.62 -0.12
CA HIS A 17 -29.87 17.31 0.00
C HIS A 17 -28.99 16.30 0.72
N SER A 18 -29.50 15.14 1.16
CA SER A 18 -28.83 14.15 2.02
C SER A 18 -27.53 13.49 1.48
N LEU A 19 -27.25 13.60 0.18
CA LEU A 19 -26.07 13.04 -0.50
C LEU A 19 -25.10 14.11 -1.03
N ASP A 20 -25.26 15.34 -0.57
CA ASP A 20 -24.35 16.45 -0.88
C ASP A 20 -22.98 16.27 -0.20
N VAL A 21 -21.91 16.50 -0.96
CA VAL A 21 -20.51 16.37 -0.49
C VAL A 21 -20.06 17.61 0.28
N ASN A 22 -20.76 18.73 0.15
CA ASN A 22 -20.48 19.99 0.85
C ASN A 22 -21.06 20.01 2.29
N ARG A 23 -21.11 18.86 2.97
CA ARG A 23 -21.51 18.75 4.38
C ARG A 23 -20.34 18.98 5.33
N SER A 24 -20.64 19.44 6.55
CA SER A 24 -19.67 19.43 7.64
C SER A 24 -19.31 17.99 8.05
N ASN A 25 -18.08 17.81 8.54
CA ASN A 25 -17.57 16.52 9.01
C ASN A 25 -17.71 16.31 10.52
N GLY A 26 -18.19 17.30 11.28
CA GLY A 26 -18.25 17.25 12.74
C GLY A 26 -19.55 17.80 13.33
N GLY A 27 -19.93 17.23 14.47
CA GLY A 27 -20.77 17.76 15.57
C GLY A 27 -22.20 18.22 15.28
N ASP A 28 -22.42 18.95 14.20
CA ASP A 28 -23.64 19.74 13.97
C ASP A 28 -24.62 19.08 12.99
N THR A 29 -24.32 17.87 12.53
CA THR A 29 -25.24 17.09 11.70
C THR A 29 -26.30 16.41 12.57
N LYS A 30 -27.28 17.18 13.06
CA LYS A 30 -28.52 16.66 13.66
C LYS A 30 -29.16 15.62 12.72
N GLY A 31 -28.91 14.33 12.96
CA GLY A 31 -29.46 13.19 12.20
C GLY A 31 -28.95 13.01 10.75
N GLY A 32 -27.94 13.77 10.31
CA GLY A 32 -27.44 13.74 8.92
C GLY A 32 -26.17 12.91 8.73
N ARG A 33 -25.94 12.43 7.50
CA ARG A 33 -24.66 11.80 7.11
C ARG A 33 -23.53 12.84 7.09
N THR A 34 -22.34 12.50 7.58
CA THR A 34 -21.13 13.34 7.43
C THR A 34 -20.64 13.37 5.98
N ALA A 35 -19.85 14.37 5.58
CA ALA A 35 -19.29 14.41 4.22
C ALA A 35 -18.37 13.22 3.92
N ALA A 36 -17.62 12.73 4.91
CA ALA A 36 -16.84 11.49 4.78
C ALA A 36 -17.72 10.28 4.44
N THR A 37 -18.85 10.12 5.13
CA THR A 37 -19.82 9.04 4.84
C THR A 37 -20.45 9.20 3.47
N VAL A 38 -20.80 10.43 3.05
CA VAL A 38 -21.33 10.69 1.71
C VAL A 38 -20.31 10.31 0.61
N ARG A 39 -19.03 10.65 0.77
CA ARG A 39 -17.97 10.26 -0.19
C ARG A 39 -17.80 8.75 -0.25
N ARG A 40 -17.81 8.06 0.89
CA ARG A 40 -17.78 6.59 0.95
C ARG A 40 -18.97 5.97 0.22
N LEU A 41 -20.19 6.48 0.42
CA LEU A 41 -21.38 5.97 -0.25
C LEU A 41 -21.34 6.22 -1.76
N LYS A 42 -20.81 7.37 -2.21
CA LYS A 42 -20.62 7.65 -3.63
C LYS A 42 -19.64 6.69 -4.30
N MET A 43 -18.64 6.19 -3.56
CA MET A 43 -17.68 5.19 -4.07
C MET A 43 -18.40 3.90 -4.53
N TYR A 44 -19.37 3.39 -3.77
CA TYR A 44 -20.13 2.20 -4.16
C TYR A 44 -20.98 2.41 -5.44
N ASN A 45 -21.33 3.65 -5.76
CA ASN A 45 -22.15 4.01 -6.91
C ASN A 45 -21.31 4.49 -8.12
N THR A 46 -20.02 4.15 -8.18
CA THR A 46 -19.14 4.57 -9.28
C THR A 46 -19.47 3.80 -10.56
N ARG A 47 -19.97 4.52 -11.58
CA ARG A 47 -20.30 3.97 -12.91
C ARG A 47 -19.81 4.93 -14.00
N PRO A 48 -19.41 4.42 -15.18
CA PRO A 48 -19.08 5.27 -16.33
C PRO A 48 -20.29 6.11 -16.75
N LYS A 49 -20.06 7.41 -16.91
CA LYS A 49 -21.05 8.32 -17.48
C LYS A 49 -21.05 8.18 -18.99
N ARG A 50 -22.23 7.99 -19.58
CA ARG A 50 -22.43 7.81 -21.02
C ARG A 50 -23.28 8.93 -21.61
N ASP A 51 -23.06 9.19 -22.88
CA ASP A 51 -23.93 10.03 -23.72
C ASP A 51 -25.17 9.23 -24.16
N GLN A 52 -26.18 9.90 -24.72
CA GLN A 52 -27.39 9.27 -25.24
C GLN A 52 -27.10 8.21 -26.32
N LYS A 53 -26.04 8.41 -27.10
CA LYS A 53 -25.53 7.45 -28.11
C LYS A 53 -24.74 6.28 -27.50
N GLY A 54 -24.65 6.17 -26.17
CA GLY A 54 -23.95 5.09 -25.46
C GLY A 54 -22.43 5.25 -25.34
N LYS A 55 -21.84 6.32 -25.89
CA LYS A 55 -20.39 6.59 -25.79
C LYS A 55 -20.01 7.01 -24.37
N ILE A 56 -18.95 6.43 -23.82
CA ILE A 56 -18.43 6.77 -22.48
C ILE A 56 -17.80 8.17 -22.52
N LEU A 57 -18.29 9.07 -21.68
CA LEU A 57 -17.79 10.43 -21.50
C LEU A 57 -16.71 10.50 -20.43
N LYS A 58 -16.92 9.83 -19.29
CA LYS A 58 -15.99 9.83 -18.15
C LYS A 58 -16.07 8.52 -17.38
N HIS A 59 -14.91 8.01 -16.99
CA HIS A 59 -14.76 6.94 -16.01
C HIS A 59 -13.69 7.37 -15.00
N GLU A 60 -13.95 7.22 -13.70
CA GLU A 60 -13.05 7.76 -12.65
C GLU A 60 -11.73 7.00 -12.53
N LEU A 61 -11.78 5.66 -12.55
CA LEU A 61 -10.61 4.79 -12.35
C LEU A 61 -10.07 4.11 -13.63
N GLN A 62 -10.70 4.35 -14.79
CA GLN A 62 -10.35 3.69 -16.06
C GLN A 62 -10.09 4.75 -17.14
N SER A 63 -8.96 5.44 -17.03
CA SER A 63 -8.48 6.33 -18.08
C SER A 63 -7.93 5.52 -19.25
N LYS A 64 -8.21 5.95 -20.49
CA LYS A 64 -7.64 5.34 -21.71
C LYS A 64 -6.29 5.95 -22.12
N GLU A 65 -5.90 7.05 -21.47
CA GLU A 65 -4.64 7.73 -21.74
C GLU A 65 -3.49 6.87 -21.19
N LEU A 66 -2.48 6.61 -22.02
CA LEU A 66 -1.26 5.92 -21.59
C LEU A 66 -0.35 6.95 -20.89
N PRO A 67 -0.03 6.78 -19.60
CA PRO A 67 0.95 7.63 -18.95
C PRO A 67 2.37 7.33 -19.46
N ASN A 68 3.28 8.29 -19.33
CA ASN A 68 4.69 8.04 -19.55
C ASN A 68 5.21 7.10 -18.46
N THR A 69 5.73 5.93 -18.85
CA THR A 69 6.20 4.87 -17.94
C THR A 69 7.71 4.95 -17.66
N ARG A 70 8.44 5.84 -18.33
CA ARG A 70 9.87 6.00 -18.11
C ARG A 70 10.10 6.57 -16.72
N ILE A 71 10.99 5.91 -15.99
CA ILE A 71 11.40 6.36 -14.68
C ILE A 71 12.68 7.19 -14.80
N GLU A 72 12.76 8.27 -14.03
CA GLU A 72 13.92 9.17 -14.02
C GLU A 72 15.15 8.48 -13.40
N PRO A 73 16.35 8.61 -14.00
CA PRO A 73 17.57 8.10 -13.38
C PRO A 73 17.94 8.92 -12.14
N ASP A 74 17.97 8.31 -10.95
CA ASP A 74 18.41 8.94 -9.70
C ASP A 74 19.44 8.05 -8.98
N ARG A 75 20.49 8.66 -8.42
CA ARG A 75 21.53 7.99 -7.63
C ARG A 75 20.96 7.40 -6.33
N ARG A 76 19.87 7.97 -5.80
CA ARG A 76 19.24 7.53 -4.54
C ARG A 76 18.70 6.10 -4.60
N TRP A 77 18.43 5.58 -5.80
CA TRP A 77 17.92 4.23 -5.98
C TRP A 77 18.88 3.13 -5.57
N PHE A 78 20.17 3.43 -5.67
CA PHE A 78 21.24 2.49 -5.37
C PHE A 78 21.78 2.67 -3.94
N GLY A 79 21.23 3.61 -3.17
CA GLY A 79 21.56 3.79 -1.76
C GLY A 79 20.80 2.81 -0.87
N ASN A 80 21.37 2.51 0.30
CA ASN A 80 20.76 1.62 1.28
C ASN A 80 19.45 2.26 1.82
N THR A 81 18.31 1.59 1.64
CA THR A 81 16.99 2.12 2.04
C THR A 81 16.57 1.74 3.47
N ARG A 82 17.05 0.61 3.98
CA ARG A 82 16.83 0.14 5.36
C ARG A 82 18.16 -0.34 5.92
N VAL A 83 18.62 0.29 7.00
CA VAL A 83 19.86 -0.05 7.69
C VAL A 83 19.53 -0.26 9.16
N VAL A 84 20.13 -1.28 9.77
CA VAL A 84 19.99 -1.62 11.19
C VAL A 84 21.39 -1.72 11.78
N ASN A 85 21.59 -1.17 12.97
CA ASN A 85 22.87 -1.28 13.67
C ASN A 85 23.04 -2.66 14.30
N GLN A 86 24.25 -3.19 14.36
CA GLN A 86 24.51 -4.53 14.91
C GLN A 86 24.05 -4.67 16.38
N LYS A 87 24.30 -3.65 17.21
CA LYS A 87 23.88 -3.63 18.63
C LYS A 87 22.35 -3.64 18.77
N GLU A 88 21.65 -2.92 17.91
CA GLU A 88 20.18 -2.90 17.89
C GLU A 88 19.63 -4.24 17.42
N LEU A 89 20.31 -4.89 16.49
CA LEU A 89 19.95 -6.22 16.00
C LEU A 89 20.06 -7.25 17.12
N GLU A 90 21.17 -7.25 17.87
CA GLU A 90 21.37 -8.12 19.04
C GLU A 90 20.29 -7.91 20.11
N PHE A 91 20.05 -6.65 20.49
CA PHE A 91 18.96 -6.30 21.41
C PHE A 91 17.59 -6.83 20.93
N PHE A 92 17.32 -6.70 19.64
CA PHE A 92 16.09 -7.20 19.05
C PHE A 92 15.99 -8.73 19.06
N ARG A 93 17.11 -9.45 18.89
CA ARG A 93 17.14 -10.92 19.00
C ARG A 93 16.73 -11.36 20.41
N GLU A 94 17.31 -10.73 21.42
CA GLU A 94 17.02 -11.04 22.83
C GLU A 94 15.57 -10.74 23.19
N GLU A 95 15.07 -9.55 22.83
CA GLU A 95 13.69 -9.17 23.16
C GLU A 95 12.68 -10.08 22.44
N LEU A 96 12.92 -10.42 21.17
CA LEU A 96 12.03 -11.36 20.47
C LEU A 96 12.07 -12.76 21.05
N GLN A 97 13.24 -13.30 21.42
CA GLN A 97 13.32 -14.61 22.05
C GLN A 97 12.54 -14.66 23.36
N ASN A 98 12.65 -13.61 24.17
CA ASN A 98 11.89 -13.47 25.41
C ASN A 98 10.38 -13.40 25.15
N ARG A 99 9.94 -12.62 24.15
CA ARG A 99 8.51 -12.43 23.85
C ARG A 99 7.86 -13.63 23.16
N LEU A 100 8.60 -14.32 22.29
CA LEU A 100 8.16 -15.52 21.57
C LEU A 100 7.99 -16.73 22.49
N SER A 101 8.72 -16.77 23.62
CA SER A 101 8.55 -17.83 24.62
C SER A 101 7.13 -17.90 25.20
N ASN A 102 6.38 -16.79 25.13
CA ASN A 102 5.01 -16.71 25.60
C ASN A 102 4.02 -16.77 24.43
N ASN A 103 3.26 -17.86 24.36
CA ASN A 103 2.28 -18.18 23.30
C ASN A 103 1.09 -17.21 23.21
N TYR A 104 0.87 -16.35 24.20
CA TYR A 104 -0.25 -15.40 24.22
C TYR A 104 0.09 -14.02 23.62
N ASN A 105 1.35 -13.78 23.27
CA ASN A 105 1.79 -12.50 22.73
C ASN A 105 1.56 -12.42 21.21
N VAL A 106 0.97 -11.31 20.75
CA VAL A 106 0.73 -11.05 19.32
C VAL A 106 1.50 -9.81 18.86
N ILE A 107 2.16 -9.91 17.70
CA ILE A 107 2.88 -8.80 17.07
C ILE A 107 1.88 -7.91 16.29
N LEU A 108 1.78 -6.63 16.67
CA LEU A 108 0.83 -5.70 16.04
C LEU A 108 1.36 -5.02 14.77
N LYS A 109 2.68 -4.84 14.64
CA LYS A 109 3.32 -4.05 13.56
C LYS A 109 4.42 -4.81 12.84
N GLU A 110 4.08 -5.98 12.31
CA GLU A 110 5.02 -6.88 11.65
C GLU A 110 5.78 -6.24 10.47
N ARG A 111 5.10 -5.43 9.63
CA ARG A 111 5.68 -4.83 8.41
C ARG A 111 6.90 -3.93 8.63
N LYS A 112 7.10 -3.43 9.84
CA LYS A 112 8.22 -2.54 10.19
C LYS A 112 9.41 -3.30 10.78
N LEU A 113 9.25 -4.57 11.13
CA LEU A 113 10.27 -5.36 11.80
C LEU A 113 11.10 -6.15 10.76
N PRO A 114 12.43 -6.15 10.86
CA PRO A 114 13.31 -6.90 9.97
C PRO A 114 13.39 -8.37 10.40
N LEU A 115 12.26 -9.08 10.40
CA LEU A 115 12.19 -10.49 10.85
C LEU A 115 13.07 -11.43 10.01
N SER A 116 13.35 -11.08 8.75
CA SER A 116 14.24 -11.85 7.89
C SER A 116 15.69 -11.92 8.40
N LEU A 117 16.16 -10.97 9.20
CA LEU A 117 17.53 -10.96 9.74
C LEU A 117 17.69 -11.84 11.00
N LEU A 118 16.58 -12.26 11.60
CA LEU A 118 16.59 -13.02 12.85
C LEU A 118 16.75 -14.53 12.61
N ASN A 119 16.21 -15.04 11.50
CA ASN A 119 16.29 -16.44 11.16
C ASN A 119 17.64 -16.75 10.53
N ASP A 120 18.65 -16.96 11.37
CA ASP A 120 19.92 -17.49 10.89
C ASP A 120 19.66 -18.87 10.27
N HIS A 121 19.96 -19.01 8.98
CA HIS A 121 19.83 -20.28 8.28
C HIS A 121 20.67 -21.32 9.01
N GLN A 122 20.01 -22.32 9.60
CA GLN A 122 20.70 -23.45 10.23
C GLN A 122 21.68 -24.05 9.22
N LYS A 123 22.92 -24.22 9.68
CA LYS A 123 24.09 -24.72 8.93
C LYS A 123 23.67 -25.64 7.79
N VAL A 124 23.80 -25.12 6.57
CA VAL A 124 23.67 -25.91 5.35
C VAL A 124 24.70 -27.04 5.43
N ARG A 125 24.24 -28.29 5.27
CA ARG A 125 25.14 -29.46 5.23
C ARG A 125 26.20 -29.18 4.17
N THR A 126 27.46 -29.26 4.55
CA THR A 126 28.59 -29.03 3.63
C THR A 126 28.46 -29.98 2.45
N TYR A 127 28.18 -29.43 1.26
CA TYR A 127 28.23 -30.20 0.03
C TYR A 127 29.70 -30.57 -0.21
N LEU A 128 30.08 -31.81 0.09
CA LEU A 128 31.34 -32.35 -0.39
C LEU A 128 31.22 -32.47 -1.91
N TYR A 129 31.71 -31.47 -2.63
CA TYR A 129 31.87 -31.56 -4.08
C TYR A 129 33.01 -32.54 -4.35
N CYS A 130 32.68 -33.82 -4.42
CA CYS A 130 33.61 -34.84 -4.89
C CYS A 130 33.47 -34.91 -6.41
N PRO A 131 34.49 -34.55 -7.20
CA PRO A 131 34.43 -34.75 -8.64
C PRO A 131 34.31 -36.25 -8.90
N PHE A 132 33.21 -36.65 -9.55
CA PHE A 132 32.81 -38.03 -9.87
C PHE A 132 33.92 -38.87 -10.54
N MET A 133 34.95 -38.22 -11.11
CA MET A 133 36.10 -38.87 -11.74
C MET A 133 37.10 -39.52 -10.77
N HIS A 134 37.07 -39.19 -9.46
CA HIS A 134 38.07 -39.67 -8.50
C HIS A 134 37.58 -40.78 -7.56
N THR A 135 36.30 -41.17 -7.60
CA THR A 135 35.70 -42.10 -6.61
C THR A 135 35.46 -43.51 -7.12
N PHE A 136 35.38 -43.75 -8.44
CA PHE A 136 35.22 -45.10 -9.00
C PHE A 136 36.19 -45.29 -10.16
N LYS A 137 37.36 -45.85 -9.87
CA LYS A 137 38.23 -46.50 -10.85
C LYS A 137 38.22 -47.99 -10.49
N LEU A 138 37.60 -48.80 -11.36
CA LEU A 138 37.69 -50.26 -11.35
C LEU A 138 39.14 -50.71 -11.49
#